data_AF-A0A816UL70-F1
#
_entry.id   AF-A0A816UL70-F1
#
_cell.length_a   1.000
_cell.length_b   1.000
_cell.length_c   1.000
_cell.angle_alpha   90.00
_cell.angle_beta   90.00
_cell.angle_gamma   90.00
#
_symmetry.space_group_name_H-M   'P 1'
#
loop_
_entity.id
_entity.type
_entity.pdbx_description
1 polymer ?
#
loop_
_entity_poly.entity_id
_entity_poly.type
_entity_poly.pdbx_seq_one_letter_code
_entity_poly.pdbx_strand_id
1 'polypeptide(L)'
;MKLIAVLVLIALVLITVIIIVLIKKKHEEKNAKRPDIVQQSISLPIPDTIPLSIYEGQKVISLANFVPDLPDELEVNEGDELTVVRVFADNWAAVDLTRDGKTYSGRVPVHVWTGVP
;
A
#
# COMPACT_ATOMS: atom_id res chain seq x y z
N MET A 1 53.05 4.57 -24.68
CA MET A 1 52.24 5.35 -23.70
C MET A 1 50.86 5.74 -24.25
N LYS A 2 50.72 6.27 -25.48
CA LYS A 2 49.42 6.68 -26.05
C LYS A 2 48.41 5.53 -26.23
N LEU A 3 48.85 4.33 -26.61
CA LEU A 3 47.97 3.17 -26.84
C LEU A 3 47.29 2.68 -25.55
N ILE A 4 48.00 2.70 -24.42
CA ILE A 4 47.47 2.29 -23.12
C ILE A 4 46.37 3.28 -22.67
N ALA A 5 46.59 4.59 -22.87
CA ALA A 5 45.59 5.60 -22.54
C ALA A 5 44.31 5.45 -23.38
N VAL A 6 44.43 5.09 -24.66
CA VAL A 6 43.27 4.83 -25.53
C VAL A 6 42.49 3.60 -25.08
N LEU A 7 43.19 2.52 -24.69
CA LEU A 7 42.55 1.31 -24.17
C LEU A 7 41.81 1.56 -22.85
N VAL A 8 42.38 2.37 -21.95
CA VAL A 8 41.74 2.76 -20.68
C VAL A 8 40.48 3.60 -20.94
N LEU A 9 40.52 4.51 -21.90
CA LEU A 9 39.35 5.32 -22.27
C LEU A 9 38.21 4.46 -22.83
N ILE A 10 38.53 3.50 -23.71
CA ILE A 10 37.56 2.55 -24.26
C ILE A 10 36.94 1.69 -23.15
N ALA A 11 37.76 1.20 -22.21
CA ALA A 11 37.27 0.41 -21.09
C ALA A 11 36.30 1.19 -20.19
N LEU A 12 36.59 2.47 -19.90
CA LEU A 12 35.70 3.33 -19.10
C LEU A 12 34.35 3.57 -19.81
N VAL A 13 34.35 3.77 -21.13
CA VAL A 13 33.11 3.91 -21.91
C VAL A 13 32.29 2.62 -21.93
N LEU A 14 32.94 1.47 -22.03
CA LEU A 14 32.22 0.18 -21.99
C LEU A 14 31.59 -0.07 -20.61
N ILE A 15 32.31 0.24 -19.53
CA ILE A 15 31.80 0.09 -18.16
C ILE A 15 30.57 0.99 -17.93
N THR A 16 30.60 2.25 -18.38
CA THR A 16 29.45 3.15 -18.21
C THR A 16 28.23 2.68 -18.99
N VAL A 17 28.40 2.17 -20.22
CA VAL A 17 27.30 1.59 -21.01
C VAL A 17 26.70 0.37 -20.30
N ILE A 18 27.53 -0.53 -19.75
CA ILE A 18 27.06 -1.71 -19.02
C ILE A 18 26.23 -1.29 -17.79
N ILE A 19 26.71 -0.31 -17.02
CA ILE A 19 26.00 0.19 -15.84
C ILE A 19 24.62 0.76 -16.23
N ILE A 20 24.54 1.56 -17.31
CA ILE A 20 23.26 2.11 -17.79
C ILE A 20 22.28 1.01 -18.20
N VAL A 21 22.76 -0.04 -18.89
CA VAL A 21 21.93 -1.18 -19.29
C VAL A 21 21.42 -1.95 -18.07
N LEU A 22 22.26 -2.15 -17.05
CA LEU A 22 21.87 -2.85 -15.82
C LEU A 22 20.85 -2.06 -14.99
N ILE A 23 20.94 -0.73 -14.96
CA ILE A 23 19.96 0.12 -14.27
C ILE A 23 18.59 0.07 -14.97
N LYS A 24 18.54 0.08 -16.31
CA LYS A 24 17.28 -0.03 -17.06
C LYS A 24 16.58 -1.36 -16.83
N LYS A 25 17.32 -2.48 -16.83
CA LYS A 25 16.75 -3.82 -16.65
C LYS A 25 16.02 -3.98 -15.30
N LYS A 26 16.54 -3.36 -14.23
CA LYS A 26 15.92 -3.41 -12.90
C LYS A 26 14.64 -2.56 -12.79
N HIS A 27 14.47 -1.56 -13.65
CA HIS A 27 13.27 -0.71 -13.66
C HIS A 27 12.10 -1.37 -14.41
N GLU A 28 12.37 -2.32 -15.31
CA GLU A 28 11.34 -3.01 -16.10
C GLU A 28 10.64 -4.16 -15.34
N GLU A 29 11.28 -4.75 -14.32
CA GLU A 29 10.68 -5.82 -13.52
C GLU A 29 9.56 -5.34 -12.58
N LYS A 30 9.38 -4.03 -12.39
CA LYS A 30 8.28 -3.46 -11.59
C LYS A 30 7.00 -3.16 -12.38
N ASN A 31 7.02 -3.33 -13.71
CA ASN A 31 5.89 -2.97 -14.58
C ASN A 31 5.25 -4.14 -15.32
N ALA A 32 5.63 -5.38 -15.02
CA ALA A 32 5.04 -6.55 -15.66
C ALA A 32 3.97 -7.21 -14.76
N LYS A 33 2.72 -7.11 -15.24
CA LYS A 33 1.60 -8.06 -15.08
C LYS A 33 0.57 -7.78 -13.97
N ARG A 34 -0.24 -6.73 -14.20
CA ARG A 34 -1.65 -6.73 -13.80
C ARG A 34 -2.41 -7.58 -14.85
N PRO A 35 -3.10 -8.68 -14.48
CA PRO A 35 -3.90 -9.41 -15.45
C PRO A 35 -5.05 -8.53 -15.95
N ASP A 36 -5.23 -8.51 -17.27
CA ASP A 36 -6.33 -7.84 -17.95
C ASP A 36 -7.66 -8.41 -17.45
N ILE A 37 -8.33 -7.67 -16.56
CA ILE A 37 -9.73 -7.94 -16.25
C ILE A 37 -10.51 -7.51 -17.49
N VAL A 38 -11.05 -8.51 -18.19
CA VAL A 38 -12.05 -8.37 -19.25
C VAL A 38 -13.13 -7.41 -18.75
N GLN A 39 -13.18 -6.20 -19.32
CA GLN A 39 -14.31 -5.29 -19.14
C GLN A 39 -15.52 -5.89 -19.85
N GLN A 40 -16.23 -6.79 -19.16
CA GLN A 40 -17.63 -7.04 -19.46
C GLN A 40 -18.37 -5.74 -19.20
N SER A 41 -18.89 -5.12 -20.26
CA SER A 41 -19.81 -3.98 -20.21
C SER A 41 -21.17 -4.43 -19.64
N ILE A 42 -21.15 -4.74 -18.35
CA ILE A 42 -22.34 -4.62 -17.51
C ILE A 42 -22.52 -3.11 -17.36
N SER A 43 -23.68 -2.57 -17.73
CA SER A 43 -24.03 -1.19 -17.38
C SER A 43 -24.14 -1.10 -15.85
N LEU A 44 -23.01 -0.93 -15.18
CA LEU A 44 -22.90 -0.77 -13.74
C LEU A 44 -23.57 0.56 -13.35
N PRO A 45 -24.42 0.58 -12.32
CA PRO A 45 -24.86 1.82 -11.71
C PRO A 45 -23.63 2.61 -11.23
N ILE A 46 -23.70 3.93 -11.33
CA ILE A 46 -22.63 4.90 -11.05
C ILE A 46 -21.95 4.58 -9.68
N PRO A 47 -20.61 4.48 -9.61
CA PRO A 47 -19.88 3.92 -8.47
C PRO A 47 -19.69 4.93 -7.32
N ASP A 48 -20.79 5.39 -6.71
CA ASP A 48 -20.70 6.39 -5.63
C ASP A 48 -20.73 5.79 -4.21
N THR A 49 -20.79 4.47 -4.03
CA THR A 49 -20.64 3.89 -2.69
C THR A 49 -20.26 2.41 -2.76
N ILE A 50 -18.97 2.09 -2.76
CA ILE A 50 -18.57 0.75 -2.33
C ILE A 50 -18.91 0.67 -0.83
N PRO A 51 -19.81 -0.24 -0.39
CA PRO A 51 -20.21 -0.26 1.01
C PRO A 51 -19.01 -0.65 1.86
N LEU A 52 -18.68 0.14 2.87
CA LEU A 52 -17.51 -0.10 3.72
C LEU A 52 -17.54 -1.48 4.42
N SER A 53 -18.71 -2.11 4.52
CA SER A 53 -18.84 -3.48 5.00
C SER A 53 -18.06 -4.51 4.17
N ILE A 54 -17.63 -4.20 2.94
CA ILE A 54 -16.75 -5.10 2.17
C ILE A 54 -15.41 -5.36 2.89
N TYR A 55 -15.00 -4.45 3.77
CA TYR A 55 -13.74 -4.56 4.50
C TYR A 55 -13.85 -5.50 5.72
N GLU A 56 -15.05 -5.92 6.12
CA GLU A 56 -15.22 -6.85 7.25
C GLU A 56 -14.48 -8.17 7.01
N GLY A 57 -13.70 -8.59 8.00
CA GLY A 57 -12.78 -9.73 7.94
C GLY A 57 -11.47 -9.46 7.22
N GLN A 58 -11.27 -8.27 6.62
CA GLN A 58 -10.04 -7.93 5.90
C GLN A 58 -9.00 -7.26 6.79
N LYS A 59 -7.74 -7.44 6.44
CA LYS A 59 -6.62 -6.67 6.97
C LYS A 59 -6.49 -5.36 6.20
N VAL A 60 -6.39 -4.25 6.91
CA VAL A 60 -6.19 -2.90 6.39
C VAL A 60 -5.02 -2.24 7.10
N ILE A 61 -4.47 -1.19 6.50
CA ILE A 61 -3.39 -0.41 7.10
C ILE A 61 -3.95 0.93 7.55
N SER A 62 -3.64 1.32 8.79
CA SER A 62 -3.92 2.66 9.27
C SER A 62 -3.11 3.69 8.48
N LEU A 63 -3.77 4.68 7.91
CA LEU A 63 -3.18 5.77 7.12
C LEU A 63 -2.92 7.04 7.95
N ALA A 64 -3.36 7.05 9.21
CA ALA A 64 -3.20 8.18 10.12
C ALA A 64 -3.10 7.70 11.58
N ASN A 65 -2.60 8.58 12.44
CA ASN A 65 -2.70 8.38 13.89
C ASN A 65 -4.11 8.73 14.36
N PHE A 66 -4.62 7.99 15.34
CA PHE A 66 -5.88 8.29 16.02
C PHE A 66 -5.71 8.11 17.52
N VAL A 67 -6.10 9.15 18.26
CA VAL A 67 -6.06 9.19 19.73
C VAL A 67 -7.49 9.04 20.24
N PRO A 68 -7.78 8.06 21.11
CA PRO A 68 -9.12 7.80 21.59
C PRO A 68 -9.57 8.85 22.60
N ASP A 69 -10.83 9.26 22.50
CA ASP A 69 -11.55 10.12 23.45
C ASP A 69 -12.46 9.29 24.38
N LEU A 70 -12.92 8.12 23.94
CA LEU A 70 -13.82 7.24 24.68
C LEU A 70 -13.20 5.87 25.04
N PRO A 71 -13.69 5.19 26.11
CA PRO A 71 -13.11 3.91 26.55
C PRO A 71 -13.24 2.74 25.58
N ASP A 72 -14.18 2.79 24.63
CA ASP A 72 -14.37 1.75 23.61
C ASP A 72 -13.55 1.99 22.33
N GLU A 73 -12.82 3.10 22.28
CA GLU A 73 -12.00 3.48 21.14
C GLU A 73 -10.57 2.94 21.28
N LEU A 74 -9.93 2.65 20.15
CA LEU A 74 -8.59 2.08 20.10
C LEU A 74 -7.60 3.06 19.51
N GLU A 75 -6.54 3.37 20.27
CA GLU A 75 -5.40 4.12 19.75
C GLU A 75 -4.70 3.36 18.63
N VAL A 76 -4.54 4.01 17.48
CA VAL A 76 -3.82 3.47 16.32
C VAL A 76 -2.80 4.48 15.80
N ASN A 77 -1.70 3.96 15.28
CA ASN A 77 -0.64 4.73 14.65
C ASN A 77 -0.66 4.48 13.14
N GLU A 78 -0.22 5.47 12.37
CA GLU A 78 0.01 5.31 10.94
C GLU A 78 0.95 4.12 10.68
N GLY A 79 0.54 3.24 9.76
CA GLY A 79 1.25 2.02 9.42
C GLY A 79 0.83 0.78 10.21
N ASP A 80 -0.02 0.90 11.23
CA ASP A 80 -0.56 -0.28 11.92
C ASP A 80 -1.38 -1.17 10.98
N GLU A 81 -1.25 -2.49 11.15
CA GLU A 81 -2.13 -3.47 10.53
C GLU A 81 -3.34 -3.74 11.43
N LEU A 82 -4.53 -3.44 10.91
CA LEU A 82 -5.81 -3.64 11.57
C LEU A 82 -6.58 -4.75 10.87
N THR A 83 -7.23 -5.61 11.64
CA THR A 83 -8.23 -6.54 11.11
C THR A 83 -9.60 -5.93 11.36
N VAL A 84 -10.33 -5.59 10.30
CA VAL A 84 -11.66 -5.00 10.43
C VAL A 84 -12.64 -6.08 10.85
N VAL A 85 -13.20 -5.97 12.05
CA VAL A 85 -14.17 -6.93 12.58
C VAL A 85 -15.57 -6.59 12.09
N ARG A 86 -15.94 -5.31 12.10
CA ARG A 86 -17.27 -4.84 11.70
C ARG A 86 -17.24 -3.36 11.35
N VAL A 87 -17.97 -2.97 10.31
CA VAL A 87 -18.22 -1.55 10.01
C VAL A 87 -19.62 -1.15 10.43
N PHE A 88 -19.74 0.03 11.03
CA PHE A 88 -21.00 0.61 11.50
C PHE A 88 -21.45 1.76 10.58
N ALA A 89 -22.74 2.08 10.61
CA ALA A 89 -23.32 3.13 9.78
C ALA A 89 -22.93 4.56 10.22
N ASP A 90 -22.28 4.70 11.38
CA ASP A 90 -21.85 5.96 11.98
C ASP A 90 -20.40 6.35 11.64
N ASN A 91 -19.82 5.75 10.59
CA ASN A 91 -18.41 5.91 10.18
C ASN A 91 -17.38 5.42 11.19
N TRP A 92 -17.74 4.43 12.02
CA TRP A 92 -16.80 3.70 12.87
C TRP A 92 -16.64 2.25 12.39
N ALA A 93 -15.53 1.62 12.75
CA ALA A 93 -15.40 0.17 12.71
C ALA A 93 -14.85 -0.38 14.02
N ALA A 94 -15.29 -1.58 14.38
CA ALA A 94 -14.60 -2.41 15.35
C ALA A 94 -13.42 -3.09 14.65
N VAL A 95 -12.24 -3.03 15.26
CA VAL A 95 -11.01 -3.60 14.71
C VAL A 95 -10.24 -4.37 15.77
N ASP A 96 -9.44 -5.32 15.31
CA ASP A 96 -8.38 -5.96 16.08
C ASP A 96 -7.01 -5.50 15.58
N LEU A 97 -6.17 -5.01 16.49
CA LEU A 97 -4.80 -4.60 16.26
C LEU A 97 -3.87 -5.58 16.97
N THR A 98 -2.86 -6.11 16.28
CA THR A 98 -1.82 -6.94 16.90
C THR A 98 -0.51 -6.17 16.99
N ARG A 99 -0.04 -5.88 18.21
CA ARG A 99 1.28 -5.29 18.49
C ARG A 99 2.01 -6.12 19.54
N ASP A 100 3.29 -6.38 19.33
CA ASP A 100 4.15 -7.13 20.26
C ASP A 100 3.57 -8.49 20.72
N GLY A 101 2.85 -9.16 19.83
CA GLY A 101 2.19 -10.45 20.11
C GLY A 101 0.93 -10.35 20.99
N LYS A 102 0.44 -9.14 21.27
CA LYS A 102 -0.82 -8.88 21.97
C LYS A 102 -1.85 -8.34 21.00
N THR A 103 -3.09 -8.76 21.18
CA THR A 103 -4.24 -8.24 20.43
C THR A 103 -5.00 -7.23 21.27
N TYR A 104 -5.28 -6.08 20.67
CA TYR A 104 -6.08 -5.01 21.21
C TYR A 104 -7.31 -4.85 20.33
N SER A 105 -8.47 -4.72 20.94
CA SER A 105 -9.74 -4.57 20.22
C SER A 105 -10.39 -3.27 20.64
N GLY A 106 -11.00 -2.58 19.69
CA GLY A 106 -11.77 -1.38 19.97
C GLY A 106 -12.28 -0.74 18.69
N ARG A 107 -12.79 0.49 18.80
CA ARG A 107 -13.38 1.22 17.68
C ARG A 107 -12.42 2.27 17.14
N VAL A 108 -12.41 2.43 15.82
CA VAL A 108 -11.67 3.47 15.11
C VAL A 108 -12.55 4.10 14.03
N PRO A 109 -12.36 5.39 13.71
CA PRO A 109 -13.07 6.04 12.61
C PRO A 109 -12.64 5.49 11.24
N VAL A 110 -13.59 5.31 10.32
CA VAL A 110 -13.33 4.70 9.00
C VAL A 110 -12.36 5.49 8.14
N HIS A 111 -12.31 6.80 8.29
CA HIS A 111 -11.36 7.64 7.56
C HIS A 111 -9.90 7.31 7.89
N VAL A 112 -9.62 6.69 9.05
CA VAL A 112 -8.27 6.39 9.51
C VAL A 112 -7.54 5.39 8.59
N TRP A 113 -8.24 4.43 7.97
CA TRP A 113 -7.61 3.46 7.04
C TRP A 113 -8.10 3.55 5.59
N THR A 114 -9.22 4.23 5.34
CA THR A 114 -9.70 4.44 3.96
C THR A 114 -9.07 5.66 3.31
N GLY A 115 -8.61 6.64 4.11
CA GLY A 115 -8.07 7.91 3.62
C GLY A 115 -9.14 8.85 3.06
N VAL A 116 -10.42 8.52 3.23
CA VAL A 116 -11.56 9.37 2.84
C VAL A 116 -12.05 10.09 4.10
N PRO A 117 -11.95 11.42 4.20
CA PRO A 117 -12.29 12.19 5.39
C PRO A 117 -13.80 12.18 5.73
#